data_AF-A0A3R7NU41-F1
#
_entry.id   AF-A0A3R7NU41-F1
#
_cell.length_a   1.000
_cell.length_b   1.000
_cell.length_c   1.000
_cell.angle_alpha   90.00
_cell.angle_beta   90.00
_cell.angle_gamma   90.00
#
_symmetry.space_group_name_H-M   'P 1'
#
loop_
_entity.id
_entity.type
_entity.pdbx_description
1 polymer ?
#
loop_
_entity_poly.entity_id
_entity_poly.type
_entity_poly.pdbx_seq_one_letter_code
_entity_poly.pdbx_strand_id
1 'polypeptide(L)'
;MIFGSEPPLYLKPVGRRGLRRHEADVLQHYPGYVHPVVQFPESEGYISEHHRLHPFLTPAEELRHEREVQVERRQGVVAARRKLCCEREANLRQRREEEFQREQRHKEQMAGLSIRNEPGDGRDTVTQHCRTVDALRHWEYRSAAEKHKYFLRQRRLFEKNHSHGYNIITGGDLPSIVVPPMPPRAPAAETAQIQDEA
;
A
#
# COMPACT_ATOMS: atom_id res chain seq x y z
N MET A 1 51.60 -0.49 48.38
CA MET A 1 50.30 -1.19 48.48
C MET A 1 50.12 -2.03 47.24
N ILE A 2 50.33 -3.33 47.36
CA ILE A 2 50.24 -4.29 46.25
C ILE A 2 48.79 -4.77 46.22
N PHE A 3 47.97 -4.18 45.35
CA PHE A 3 46.59 -4.60 45.16
C PHE A 3 46.50 -5.64 44.03
N GLY A 4 46.16 -6.87 44.41
CA GLY A 4 45.31 -7.78 43.64
C GLY A 4 45.86 -8.38 42.35
N SER A 5 46.85 -9.27 42.42
CA SER A 5 47.24 -10.16 41.31
C SER A 5 46.39 -11.44 41.29
N GLU A 6 45.06 -11.31 41.34
CA GLU A 6 44.19 -12.47 41.16
C GLU A 6 43.78 -12.59 39.69
N PRO A 7 44.09 -13.71 39.02
CA PRO A 7 43.63 -13.92 37.66
C PRO A 7 42.09 -13.97 37.66
N PRO A 8 41.45 -13.43 36.61
CA PRO A 8 39.99 -13.41 36.53
C PRO A 8 39.42 -14.84 36.61
N LEU A 9 38.23 -14.97 37.20
CA LEU A 9 37.64 -16.24 37.63
C LEU A 9 37.60 -17.34 36.55
N TYR A 10 37.51 -16.96 35.28
CA TYR A 10 37.52 -17.88 34.13
C TYR A 10 38.88 -18.56 33.87
N LEU A 11 39.96 -18.12 34.52
CA LEU A 11 41.30 -18.75 34.44
C LEU A 11 41.64 -19.59 35.67
N LYS A 12 40.78 -19.61 36.70
CA LYS A 12 41.00 -20.41 37.91
C LYS A 12 40.32 -21.78 37.75
N PRO A 13 41.03 -22.90 37.94
CA PRO A 13 40.39 -24.21 37.93
C PRO A 13 39.39 -24.29 39.08
N VAL A 14 38.10 -24.43 38.76
CA VAL A 14 37.06 -24.63 39.78
C VAL A 14 37.23 -26.04 40.35
N GLY A 15 37.64 -26.13 41.61
CA GLY A 15 37.73 -27.42 42.31
C GLY A 15 36.38 -28.13 42.27
N ARG A 16 36.38 -29.44 42.02
CA ARG A 16 35.19 -30.28 41.83
C ARG A 16 34.32 -30.35 43.09
N ARG A 17 33.62 -29.27 43.41
CA ARG A 17 32.64 -29.17 44.51
C ARG A 17 31.25 -29.43 43.97
N GLY A 18 30.93 -30.70 43.69
CA GLY A 18 29.56 -31.15 43.42
C GLY A 18 28.85 -30.61 42.17
N LEU A 19 29.42 -29.63 41.46
CA LEU A 19 28.87 -29.10 40.21
C LEU A 19 29.00 -30.13 39.08
N ARG A 20 27.94 -30.26 38.28
CA ARG A 20 28.01 -31.06 37.05
C ARG A 20 28.98 -30.38 36.08
N ARG A 21 29.72 -31.16 35.28
CA ARG A 21 30.79 -30.62 34.41
C ARG A 21 30.34 -29.41 33.58
N HIS A 22 29.15 -29.47 32.98
CA HIS A 22 28.60 -28.38 32.15
C HIS A 22 28.27 -27.10 32.94
N GLU A 23 27.89 -27.20 34.21
CA GLU A 23 27.63 -26.04 35.08
C GLU A 23 28.94 -25.36 35.47
N ALA A 24 29.99 -26.15 35.70
CA ALA A 24 31.33 -25.65 35.97
C ALA A 24 31.95 -25.00 34.72
N ASP A 25 31.67 -25.53 33.53
CA ASP A 25 32.14 -25.00 32.25
C ASP A 25 31.56 -23.61 31.96
N VAL A 26 30.26 -23.38 32.23
CA VAL A 26 29.63 -22.05 32.05
C VAL A 26 30.31 -20.96 32.89
N LEU A 27 30.79 -21.28 34.09
CA LEU A 27 31.49 -20.34 34.97
C LEU A 27 32.94 -20.06 34.55
N GLN A 28 33.53 -20.94 33.74
CA GLN A 28 34.93 -20.86 33.28
C GLN A 28 35.08 -20.22 31.90
N HIS A 29 33.98 -19.88 31.21
CA HIS A 29 34.03 -19.28 29.89
C HIS A 29 33.74 -17.77 29.93
N TYR A 30 34.16 -17.09 28.86
CA TYR A 30 33.99 -15.64 28.71
C TYR A 30 32.49 -15.27 28.64
N PRO A 31 32.11 -14.06 29.08
CA PRO A 31 30.72 -13.59 28.95
C PRO A 31 30.29 -13.60 27.48
N GLY A 32 29.20 -14.32 27.18
CA GLY A 32 28.71 -14.56 25.82
C GLY A 32 29.04 -15.94 25.24
N TYR A 33 29.76 -16.80 25.98
CA TYR A 33 29.91 -18.20 25.60
C TYR A 33 28.57 -18.95 25.69
N VAL A 34 28.17 -19.55 24.57
CA VAL A 34 26.97 -20.37 24.45
C VAL A 34 27.37 -21.83 24.55
N HIS A 35 27.00 -22.49 25.64
CA HIS A 35 27.33 -23.89 25.84
C HIS A 35 26.52 -24.77 24.87
N PRO A 36 27.14 -25.65 24.05
CA PRO A 36 26.45 -26.40 22.98
C PRO A 36 25.39 -27.39 23.48
N VAL A 37 25.40 -27.71 24.78
CA VAL A 37 24.42 -28.60 25.43
C VAL A 37 23.20 -27.83 25.97
N VAL A 38 23.29 -26.50 26.10
CA VAL A 38 22.15 -25.68 26.54
C VAL A 38 21.21 -25.51 25.35
N GLN A 39 20.01 -26.09 25.46
CA GLN A 39 19.00 -25.98 24.41
C GLN A 39 18.27 -24.65 24.55
N PHE A 40 18.19 -23.88 23.47
CA PHE A 40 17.47 -22.60 23.44
C PHE A 40 16.05 -22.82 22.90
N PRO A 41 15.02 -22.18 23.47
CA PRO A 41 13.62 -22.34 23.04
C PRO A 41 13.37 -22.12 21.55
N GLU A 42 14.19 -21.30 20.91
CA GLU A 42 14.10 -20.93 19.49
C GLU A 42 14.92 -21.83 18.57
N SER A 43 15.68 -22.79 19.11
CA SER A 43 16.51 -23.70 18.32
C SER A 43 15.69 -24.83 17.70
N GLU A 44 16.04 -25.23 16.48
CA GLU A 44 15.34 -26.27 15.71
C GLU A 44 15.27 -27.64 16.41
N GLY A 45 16.17 -27.90 17.37
CA GLY A 45 16.22 -29.13 18.17
C GLY A 45 15.69 -28.99 19.61
N TYR A 46 15.06 -27.87 19.96
CA TYR A 46 14.55 -27.64 21.32
C TYR A 46 13.34 -28.52 21.63
N ILE A 47 13.41 -29.25 22.74
CA ILE A 47 12.29 -29.99 23.31
C ILE A 47 12.11 -29.52 24.75
N SER A 48 10.93 -29.02 25.08
CA SER A 48 10.64 -28.58 26.45
C SER A 48 10.79 -29.74 27.44
N GLU A 49 11.26 -29.48 28.67
CA GLU A 49 11.41 -30.53 29.68
C GLU A 49 10.08 -31.23 30.00
N HIS A 50 8.96 -30.50 29.88
CA HIS A 50 7.61 -31.05 29.96
C HIS A 50 7.39 -32.16 28.91
N HIS A 51 7.77 -31.94 27.65
CA HIS A 51 7.68 -32.97 26.60
C HIS A 51 8.75 -34.06 26.73
N ARG A 52 9.93 -33.74 27.25
CA ARG A 52 11.04 -34.69 27.38
C ARG A 52 10.83 -35.72 28.49
N LEU A 53 10.09 -35.37 29.54
CA LEU A 53 9.96 -36.16 30.77
C LEU A 53 8.56 -36.75 31.00
N HIS A 54 7.58 -36.53 30.12
CA HIS A 54 6.24 -37.08 30.30
C HIS A 54 6.17 -38.55 29.86
N PRO A 55 6.12 -39.54 30.80
CA PRO A 55 6.18 -40.97 30.46
C PRO A 55 4.84 -41.52 29.93
N PHE A 56 3.81 -40.68 29.83
CA PHE A 56 2.44 -41.07 29.49
C PHE A 56 1.84 -40.26 28.34
N LEU A 57 2.57 -39.30 27.76
CA LEU A 57 2.10 -38.60 26.57
C LEU A 57 2.07 -39.58 25.41
N THR A 58 0.87 -39.99 25.04
CA THR A 58 0.71 -40.84 23.87
C THR A 58 0.89 -39.97 22.61
N PRO A 59 1.48 -40.49 21.52
CA PRO A 59 1.58 -39.74 20.26
C PRO A 59 0.24 -39.20 19.76
N ALA A 60 -0.87 -39.83 20.18
CA ALA A 60 -2.22 -39.36 19.89
C ALA A 60 -2.59 -38.05 20.63
N GLU A 61 -2.08 -37.82 21.84
CA GLU A 61 -2.30 -36.60 22.61
C GLU A 61 -1.50 -35.42 22.06
N GLU A 62 -0.28 -35.66 21.59
CA GLU A 62 0.53 -34.66 20.87
C GLU A 62 -0.19 -34.19 19.61
N LEU A 63 -0.69 -35.13 18.78
CA LEU A 63 -1.46 -34.80 17.59
C LEU A 63 -2.77 -34.04 17.90
N ARG A 64 -3.39 -34.29 19.07
CA ARG A 64 -4.58 -33.53 19.51
C ARG A 64 -4.19 -32.11 19.89
N HIS A 65 -3.14 -31.95 20.68
CA HIS A 65 -2.63 -30.66 21.10
C HIS A 65 -2.21 -29.80 19.89
N GLU A 66 -1.50 -30.39 18.92
CA GLU A 66 -1.13 -29.68 17.69
C GLU A 66 -2.36 -29.20 16.89
N ARG A 67 -3.40 -30.03 16.81
CA ARG A 67 -4.67 -29.66 16.15
C ARG A 67 -5.36 -28.51 16.89
N GLU A 68 -5.40 -28.55 18.21
CA GLU A 68 -5.99 -27.50 19.05
C GLU A 68 -5.25 -26.17 18.85
N VAL A 69 -3.91 -26.18 18.94
CA VAL A 69 -3.08 -24.99 18.71
C VAL A 69 -3.28 -24.45 17.29
N GLN A 70 -3.39 -25.32 16.27
CA GLN A 70 -3.67 -24.88 14.91
C GLN A 70 -5.08 -24.28 14.76
N VAL A 71 -6.08 -24.84 15.43
CA VAL A 71 -7.45 -24.33 15.44
C VAL A 71 -7.49 -22.96 16.11
N GLU A 72 -6.86 -22.78 17.27
CA GLU A 72 -6.77 -21.50 17.97
C GLU A 72 -6.08 -20.43 17.11
N ARG A 73 -4.96 -20.78 16.47
CA ARG A 73 -4.27 -19.87 15.53
C ARG A 73 -5.18 -19.46 14.38
N ARG A 74 -5.90 -20.41 13.77
CA ARG A 74 -6.85 -20.14 12.69
C ARG A 74 -8.01 -19.25 13.16
N GLN A 75 -8.55 -19.52 14.34
CA GLN A 75 -9.61 -18.71 14.95
C GLN A 75 -9.14 -17.28 15.20
N GLY A 76 -7.92 -17.09 15.73
CA GLY A 76 -7.31 -15.78 15.92
C GLY A 76 -7.19 -14.98 14.62
N VAL A 77 -6.70 -15.61 13.54
CA VAL A 77 -6.59 -14.98 12.22
C VAL A 77 -7.97 -14.60 11.67
N VAL A 78 -8.95 -15.49 11.76
CA VAL A 78 -10.32 -15.22 11.28
C VAL A 78 -10.97 -14.09 12.08
N ALA A 79 -10.80 -14.08 13.40
CA ALA A 79 -11.33 -13.04 14.27
C ALA A 79 -10.71 -11.66 13.95
N ALA A 80 -9.39 -11.60 13.75
CA ALA A 80 -8.70 -10.38 13.35
C ALA A 80 -9.19 -9.87 12.00
N ARG A 81 -9.34 -10.75 11.00
CA ARG A 81 -9.89 -10.38 9.68
C ARG A 81 -11.32 -9.84 9.78
N ARG A 82 -12.16 -10.46 10.59
CA ARG A 82 -13.54 -9.99 10.82
C ARG A 82 -13.56 -8.58 11.42
N LYS A 83 -12.74 -8.32 12.44
CA LYS A 83 -12.62 -6.99 13.05
C LYS A 83 -12.21 -5.93 12.02
N LEU A 84 -11.17 -6.19 11.23
CA LEU A 84 -10.71 -5.26 10.20
C LEU A 84 -11.78 -5.00 9.13
N CYS A 85 -12.53 -6.01 8.71
CA CYS A 85 -13.66 -5.82 7.79
C CYS A 85 -14.74 -4.93 8.41
N CYS A 86 -15.16 -5.19 9.64
CA CYS A 86 -16.16 -4.39 10.34
C CYS A 86 -15.71 -2.93 10.52
N GLU A 87 -14.46 -2.69 10.91
CA GLU A 87 -13.88 -1.35 11.03
C GLU A 87 -13.87 -0.61 9.69
N ARG A 88 -13.46 -1.30 8.61
CA ARG A 88 -13.46 -0.72 7.27
C ARG A 88 -14.87 -0.35 6.81
N GLU A 89 -15.85 -1.23 7.04
CA GLU A 89 -17.25 -0.96 6.70
C GLU A 89 -17.81 0.21 7.52
N ALA A 90 -17.52 0.28 8.82
CA ALA A 90 -17.92 1.39 9.67
C ALA A 90 -17.35 2.73 9.15
N ASN A 91 -16.05 2.75 8.83
CA ASN A 91 -15.39 3.92 8.26
C ASN A 91 -16.00 4.34 6.91
N LEU A 92 -16.36 3.38 6.05
CA LEU A 92 -17.01 3.67 4.78
C LEU A 92 -18.43 4.24 4.98
N ARG A 93 -19.18 3.75 5.96
CA ARG A 93 -20.50 4.29 6.31
C ARG A 93 -20.40 5.73 6.80
N GLN A 94 -19.46 6.00 7.72
CA GLN A 94 -19.20 7.35 8.23
C GLN A 94 -18.84 8.32 7.10
N ARG A 95 -17.93 7.94 6.20
CA ARG A 95 -17.57 8.77 5.04
C ARG A 95 -18.76 9.10 4.15
N ARG A 96 -19.63 8.12 3.87
CA ARG A 96 -20.84 8.32 3.07
C ARG A 96 -21.83 9.26 3.76
N GLU A 97 -21.98 9.14 5.08
CA GLU A 97 -22.82 10.03 5.87
C GLU A 97 -22.29 11.46 5.87
N GLU A 98 -20.97 11.64 6.03
CA GLU A 98 -20.31 12.95 5.94
C GLU A 98 -20.46 13.58 4.56
N GLU A 99 -20.23 12.82 3.49
CA GLU A 99 -20.41 13.26 2.10
C GLU A 99 -21.86 13.66 1.85
N PHE A 100 -22.82 12.84 2.29
CA PHE A 100 -24.23 13.16 2.18
C PHE A 100 -24.61 14.45 2.93
N GLN A 101 -24.10 14.64 4.14
CA GLN A 101 -24.32 15.89 4.89
C GLN A 101 -23.68 17.10 4.21
N ARG A 102 -22.48 16.95 3.62
CA ARG A 102 -21.84 18.02 2.83
C ARG A 102 -22.66 18.37 1.61
N GLU A 103 -23.17 17.38 0.89
CA GLU A 103 -24.06 17.60 -0.25
C GLU A 103 -25.37 18.28 0.15
N GLN A 104 -25.97 17.89 1.28
CA GLN A 104 -27.17 18.57 1.79
C GLN A 104 -26.89 20.03 2.10
N ARG A 105 -25.81 20.33 2.84
CA ARG A 105 -25.40 21.72 3.12
C ARG A 105 -25.12 22.51 1.84
N HIS A 106 -24.44 21.90 0.87
CA HIS A 106 -24.18 22.52 -0.42
C HIS A 106 -25.49 22.79 -1.18
N LYS A 107 -26.42 21.83 -1.20
CA LYS A 107 -27.74 22.00 -1.83
C LYS A 107 -28.58 23.07 -1.13
N GLU A 108 -28.55 23.15 0.20
CA GLU A 108 -29.21 24.19 0.97
C GLU A 108 -28.63 25.57 0.66
N GLN A 109 -27.30 25.69 0.58
CA GLN A 109 -26.63 26.94 0.16
C GLN A 109 -27.00 27.34 -1.28
N MET A 110 -27.17 26.36 -2.16
CA MET A 110 -27.56 26.57 -3.55
C MET A 110 -29.08 26.77 -3.71
N ALA A 111 -29.90 26.30 -2.77
CA ALA A 111 -31.35 26.44 -2.80
C ALA A 111 -31.72 27.91 -2.55
N GLY A 112 -32.27 28.57 -3.57
CA GLY A 112 -32.59 30.00 -3.53
C GLY A 112 -31.58 30.88 -4.26
N LEU A 113 -30.38 30.38 -4.59
CA LEU A 113 -29.57 30.97 -5.64
C LEU A 113 -30.19 30.55 -6.97
N SER A 114 -30.48 31.51 -7.86
CA SER A 114 -30.99 31.18 -9.19
C SER A 114 -29.89 30.45 -9.95
N ILE A 115 -29.90 29.12 -9.90
CA ILE A 115 -29.11 28.27 -10.77
C ILE A 115 -29.71 28.48 -12.17
N ARG A 116 -29.22 29.49 -12.88
CA ARG A 116 -29.38 29.48 -14.34
C ARG A 116 -28.69 28.19 -14.80
N ASN A 117 -29.37 27.42 -15.65
CA ASN A 117 -28.82 26.20 -16.28
C ASN A 117 -27.71 26.57 -17.29
N GLU A 118 -26.74 27.35 -16.85
CA GLU A 118 -25.59 27.76 -17.63
C GLU A 118 -24.42 26.91 -17.13
N PRO A 119 -23.87 26.02 -17.97
CA PRO A 119 -22.64 25.36 -17.63
C PRO A 119 -21.57 26.44 -17.45
N GLY A 120 -20.67 26.25 -16.47
CA GLY A 120 -19.60 27.20 -16.15
C GLY A 120 -18.70 27.57 -17.34
N ASP A 121 -18.77 26.78 -18.42
CA ASP A 121 -18.07 27.00 -19.69
C ASP A 121 -18.72 28.09 -20.58
N GLY A 122 -19.85 28.69 -20.21
CA GLY A 122 -20.50 29.77 -20.99
C GLY A 122 -21.16 29.31 -22.30
N ARG A 123 -21.33 28.00 -22.46
CA ARG A 123 -21.94 27.33 -23.62
C ARG A 123 -23.40 27.01 -23.34
N ASP A 124 -24.29 27.23 -24.29
CA ASP A 124 -25.65 26.72 -24.18
C ASP A 124 -25.66 25.20 -24.35
N THR A 125 -26.25 24.46 -23.41
CA THR A 125 -26.29 22.98 -23.45
C THR A 125 -27.19 22.45 -24.57
N VAL A 126 -28.20 23.22 -24.97
CA VAL A 126 -29.17 22.80 -25.99
C VAL A 126 -28.66 23.16 -27.38
N THR A 127 -28.35 24.45 -27.60
CA THR A 127 -27.92 24.93 -28.93
C THR A 127 -26.44 24.73 -29.19
N GLN A 128 -25.67 24.33 -28.18
CA GLN A 128 -24.21 24.18 -28.23
C GLN A 128 -23.44 25.46 -28.58
N HIS A 129 -24.12 26.60 -28.65
CA HIS A 129 -23.53 27.88 -29.02
C HIS A 129 -22.80 28.50 -27.83
N CYS A 130 -21.64 29.09 -28.08
CA CYS A 130 -20.87 29.82 -27.06
C CYS A 130 -21.29 31.29 -27.08
N ARG A 131 -21.69 31.84 -25.93
CA ARG A 131 -22.15 33.24 -25.86
C ARG A 131 -21.01 34.24 -25.91
N THR A 132 -19.85 33.89 -25.35
CA THR A 132 -18.67 34.74 -25.31
C THR A 132 -17.57 34.20 -26.21
N VAL A 133 -16.73 35.11 -26.73
CA VAL A 133 -15.57 34.75 -27.56
C VAL A 133 -14.55 33.94 -26.76
N ASP A 134 -14.39 34.23 -25.46
CA ASP A 134 -13.48 33.50 -24.60
C ASP A 134 -13.95 32.06 -24.34
N ALA A 135 -15.26 31.86 -24.14
CA ALA A 135 -15.86 30.53 -24.04
C ALA A 135 -15.65 29.72 -25.32
N LEU A 136 -15.83 30.36 -26.49
CA LEU A 136 -15.58 29.74 -27.79
C LEU A 136 -14.13 29.30 -27.91
N ARG A 137 -13.16 30.17 -27.63
CA ARG A 137 -11.72 29.85 -27.67
C ARG A 137 -11.35 28.71 -26.73
N HIS A 138 -11.87 28.73 -25.51
CA HIS A 138 -11.64 27.68 -24.53
C HIS A 138 -12.22 26.34 -25.00
N TRP A 139 -13.43 26.36 -25.55
CA TRP A 139 -14.07 25.17 -26.11
C TRP A 139 -13.31 24.61 -27.32
N GLU A 140 -12.88 25.46 -28.25
CA GLU A 140 -12.08 25.06 -29.40
C GLU A 140 -10.76 24.41 -28.97
N TYR A 141 -10.06 25.03 -28.02
CA TYR A 141 -8.83 24.48 -27.44
C TYR A 141 -9.07 23.11 -26.81
N ARG A 142 -10.11 22.98 -25.98
CA ARG A 142 -10.46 21.72 -25.30
C ARG A 142 -10.82 20.63 -26.31
N SER A 143 -11.66 20.97 -27.30
CA SER A 143 -12.07 20.07 -28.39
C SER A 143 -10.88 19.60 -29.21
N ALA A 144 -9.97 20.51 -29.59
CA ALA A 144 -8.75 20.16 -30.32
C ALA A 144 -7.80 19.27 -29.48
N ALA A 145 -7.63 19.57 -28.20
CA ALA A 145 -6.81 18.77 -27.29
C ALA A 145 -7.39 17.36 -27.07
N GLU A 146 -8.72 17.24 -26.93
CA GLU A 146 -9.42 15.96 -26.82
C GLU A 146 -9.30 15.14 -28.11
N LYS A 147 -9.45 15.76 -29.28
CA LYS A 147 -9.21 15.11 -30.59
C LYS A 147 -7.77 14.59 -30.68
N HIS A 148 -6.77 15.40 -30.36
CA HIS A 148 -5.36 14.97 -30.36
C HIS A 148 -5.14 13.75 -29.44
N LYS A 149 -5.64 13.79 -28.20
CA LYS A 149 -5.55 12.66 -27.25
C LYS A 149 -6.22 11.39 -27.77
N TYR A 150 -7.39 11.54 -28.39
CA TYR A 150 -8.13 10.44 -28.98
C TYR A 150 -7.35 9.77 -30.11
N PHE A 151 -6.84 10.53 -31.08
CA PHE A 151 -6.08 9.99 -32.20
C PHE A 151 -4.73 9.41 -31.76
N LEU A 152 -4.06 9.98 -30.76
CA LEU A 152 -2.88 9.36 -30.14
C LEU A 152 -3.20 7.99 -29.56
N ARG A 153 -4.33 7.87 -28.85
CA ARG A 153 -4.77 6.59 -28.29
C ARG A 153 -5.08 5.59 -29.39
N GLN A 154 -5.79 6.01 -30.44
CA GLN A 154 -6.08 5.15 -31.59
C GLN A 154 -4.81 4.65 -32.27
N ARG A 155 -3.84 5.55 -32.52
CA ARG A 155 -2.55 5.18 -33.09
C ARG A 155 -1.83 4.13 -32.24
N ARG A 156 -1.77 4.32 -30.92
CA ARG A 156 -1.15 3.33 -30.01
C ARG A 156 -1.86 1.98 -30.04
N LEU A 157 -3.19 1.96 -30.09
CA LEU A 157 -3.96 0.72 -30.18
C LEU A 157 -3.76 0.04 -31.53
N PHE A 158 -3.68 0.84 -32.60
CA PHE A 158 -3.45 0.35 -33.95
C PHE A 158 -2.06 -0.29 -34.09
N GLU A 159 -1.01 0.36 -33.60
CA GLU A 159 0.36 -0.16 -33.56
C GLU A 159 0.46 -1.46 -32.75
N LYS A 160 -0.25 -1.57 -31.61
CA LYS A 160 -0.28 -2.79 -30.80
C LYS A 160 -0.98 -3.96 -31.48
N ASN A 161 -2.09 -3.69 -32.16
CA ASN A 161 -2.89 -4.73 -32.82
C ASN A 161 -2.24 -5.21 -34.13
N HIS A 162 -1.40 -4.38 -34.76
CA HIS A 162 -0.78 -4.68 -36.04
C HIS A 162 0.75 -4.59 -35.97
N SER A 163 1.36 -5.43 -35.13
CA SER A 163 2.82 -5.47 -34.93
C SER A 163 3.62 -5.77 -36.20
N HIS A 164 3.02 -6.51 -37.14
CA HIS A 164 3.66 -6.92 -38.38
C HIS A 164 3.85 -5.77 -39.39
N GLY A 165 3.12 -4.66 -39.25
CA GLY A 165 3.27 -3.48 -40.12
C GLY A 165 2.61 -3.55 -41.49
N TYR A 166 2.01 -4.69 -41.86
CA TYR A 166 1.29 -4.88 -43.13
C TYR A 166 -0.08 -5.54 -42.91
N ASN A 167 -0.98 -5.40 -43.88
CA ASN A 167 -2.28 -6.05 -43.86
C ASN A 167 -2.13 -7.53 -44.24
N ILE A 168 -2.53 -8.44 -43.34
CA ILE A 168 -2.37 -9.90 -43.53
C ILE A 168 -3.21 -10.41 -44.71
N ILE A 169 -4.32 -9.74 -45.05
CA ILE A 169 -5.24 -10.18 -46.11
C ILE A 169 -4.74 -9.73 -47.49
N THR A 170 -4.31 -8.48 -47.62
CA THR A 170 -3.94 -7.89 -48.92
C THR A 170 -2.43 -7.80 -49.16
N GLY A 171 -1.60 -8.00 -48.12
CA GLY A 171 -0.15 -7.84 -48.19
C GLY A 171 0.35 -6.40 -48.35
N GLY A 172 -0.56 -5.42 -48.43
CA GLY A 172 -0.22 -4.00 -48.57
C GLY A 172 0.05 -3.29 -47.26
N ASP A 173 0.53 -2.05 -47.35
CA ASP A 173 0.79 -1.17 -46.21
C ASP A 173 -0.49 -0.86 -45.42
N LEU A 174 -0.35 -0.76 -44.10
CA LEU A 174 -1.45 -0.39 -43.23
C LEU A 174 -1.72 1.13 -43.29
N PRO A 175 -3.00 1.56 -43.22
CA PRO A 175 -3.33 2.98 -43.21
C PRO A 175 -2.74 3.66 -41.98
N SER A 176 -1.92 4.69 -42.19
CA SER A 176 -1.35 5.47 -41.10
C SER A 176 -2.40 6.40 -40.49
N ILE A 177 -2.62 6.30 -39.18
CA ILE A 177 -3.50 7.22 -38.44
C ILE A 177 -2.79 8.56 -38.28
N VAL A 178 -3.27 9.59 -39.00
CA VAL A 178 -2.77 10.97 -38.88
C VAL A 178 -3.30 11.58 -37.58
N VAL A 179 -2.39 11.90 -36.66
CA VAL A 179 -2.73 12.55 -35.40
C VAL A 179 -2.75 14.07 -35.63
N PRO A 180 -3.87 14.77 -35.37
CA PRO A 180 -3.92 16.23 -35.50
C PRO A 180 -2.98 16.87 -34.48
N PRO A 181 -2.31 18.00 -34.78
CA PRO A 181 -1.36 18.62 -33.86
C PRO A 181 -2.02 19.07 -32.56
N MET A 182 -1.26 19.06 -31.46
CA MET A 182 -1.72 19.60 -30.18
C MET A 182 -1.93 21.12 -30.32
N PRO A 183 -3.08 21.68 -29.90
CA PRO A 183 -3.29 23.12 -29.95
C PRO A 183 -2.29 23.84 -29.03
N PRO A 184 -1.79 25.03 -29.41
CA PRO A 184 -0.91 25.82 -28.57
C PRO A 184 -1.62 26.22 -27.28
N ARG A 185 -0.92 26.09 -26.14
CA ARG A 185 -1.46 26.51 -24.84
C ARG A 185 -1.79 28.00 -24.91
N ALA A 186 -3.03 28.38 -24.60
CA ALA A 186 -3.40 29.78 -24.54
C ALA A 186 -2.44 30.53 -23.58
N PRO A 187 -2.00 31.76 -23.93
CA PRO A 187 -1.19 32.54 -23.02
C PRO A 187 -1.95 32.68 -21.70
N ALA A 188 -1.31 32.31 -20.59
CA ALA A 188 -1.87 32.57 -19.28
C ALA A 188 -2.13 34.08 -19.24
N ALA A 189 -3.39 34.48 -19.05
CA ALA A 189 -3.72 35.88 -18.85
C ALA A 189 -2.77 36.40 -17.77
N GLU A 190 -1.88 37.30 -18.16
CA GLU A 190 -0.97 37.98 -17.25
C GLU A 190 -1.86 38.54 -16.15
N THR A 191 -1.75 37.96 -14.96
CA THR A 191 -2.34 38.50 -13.75
C THR A 191 -1.83 39.92 -13.65
N ALA A 192 -2.69 40.87 -14.04
CA ALA A 192 -2.46 42.28 -13.87
C ALA A 192 -2.08 42.48 -12.40
N GLN A 193 -0.79 42.69 -12.16
CA GLN A 193 -0.31 43.21 -10.92
C GLN A 193 -0.89 44.62 -10.84
N ILE A 194 -2.05 44.73 -10.18
CA ILE A 194 -2.48 45.99 -9.60
C ILE A 194 -1.44 46.28 -8.52
N GLN A 195 -0.35 46.93 -8.95
CA GLN A 195 0.50 47.70 -8.06
C GLN A 195 -0.34 48.94 -7.71
N ASP A 196 -1.08 48.85 -6.61
CA ASP A 196 -1.55 50.04 -5.93
C ASP A 196 -0.31 50.75 -5.35
N GLU A 197 0.19 51.72 -6.11
CA GLU A 197 1.05 52.79 -5.61
C GLU A 197 0.19 53.96 -5.13
N ALA A 198 0.59 54.51 -3.98
CA ALA A 198 0.18 55.75 -3.29
C ALA A 198 -1.00 55.67 -2.29
#